data_AF-A0A4Q4WRC2-F1
#
_entry.id   AF-A0A4Q4WRC2-F1
#
_cell.length_a   1.000
_cell.length_b   1.000
_cell.length_c   1.000
_cell.angle_alpha   90.00
_cell.angle_beta   90.00
_cell.angle_gamma   90.00
#
_symmetry.space_group_name_H-M   'P 1'
#
loop_
_entity.id
_entity.type
_entity.pdbx_description
1 polymer ?
#
loop_
_entity_poly.entity_id
_entity_poly.type
_entity_poly.pdbx_seq_one_letter_code
_entity_poly.pdbx_strand_id
1 'polypeptide(L)'
;MYSLDTRTKHQQRLRYALCYPRIYLTAASSRWTDRVPNYSKQGKGKGPENPRFLTAEEAKQTRALLRQGCQVWGIALSIQRSKPAVRAALERDQDLAGQLTEKKKGKWSDLEIEYLLELLGRCRVPRRKVMARLLGRDAPSIGRQINKMMAERRPTEQQRLPLVPPGGDLSEREQEVLEARMKNIVDGLISMDKTEEWEHVLAEKPSAGWTAHILTLIPTPVKHILAASAPPTASTLKALEWQDTSRMGVYAWVLKPKLNNPLQIKDFVYVGSATKWGSGLSGRKSQHQRRKGRENKITRLIRTNHLNRKGPFLTLLSMQLESPEPGEVLKARQLIILAEAVFTVWLGALGEVNRDSYGEEQKRLRLRHLCPWDLDEISYRGACSHNPLDVDVHSPTGSAEMGTGDPEIVKGVSSE
;
A
#
# COMPACT_ATOMS: atom_id res chain seq x y z
N MET A 1 -72.04 -17.44 5.08
CA MET A 1 -72.65 -16.18 4.62
C MET A 1 -72.40 -15.15 5.72
N TYR A 2 -71.76 -14.02 5.39
CA TYR A 2 -71.32 -12.91 6.27
C TYR A 2 -70.26 -13.26 7.34
N SER A 3 -69.39 -12.39 7.86
CA SER A 3 -68.79 -11.08 7.54
C SER A 3 -68.28 -10.53 8.89
N LEU A 4 -67.17 -9.77 8.86
CA LEU A 4 -66.54 -8.89 9.87
C LEU A 4 -65.11 -9.36 10.17
N ASP A 5 -64.07 -8.73 9.61
CA ASP A 5 -63.55 -7.37 9.85
C ASP A 5 -62.89 -7.22 11.23
N THR A 6 -61.57 -7.05 11.26
CA THR A 6 -60.90 -5.82 11.73
C THR A 6 -59.38 -5.96 11.80
N ARG A 7 -58.70 -4.91 11.32
CA ARG A 7 -57.47 -4.26 11.87
C ARG A 7 -56.32 -5.20 12.30
N THR A 8 -55.09 -5.05 11.81
CA THR A 8 -54.21 -3.90 12.08
C THR A 8 -52.86 -4.12 11.38
N LYS A 9 -52.19 -3.01 10.98
CA LYS A 9 -50.73 -2.83 10.67
C LYS A 9 -50.39 -2.33 9.26
N HIS A 10 -50.82 -1.09 9.02
CA HIS A 10 -49.96 -0.07 8.43
C HIS A 10 -49.07 0.49 9.55
N GLN A 11 -47.74 0.26 9.50
CA GLN A 11 -46.67 1.12 10.04
C GLN A 11 -45.37 0.29 10.19
N GLN A 12 -44.44 0.51 9.27
CA GLN A 12 -42.96 0.61 9.46
C GLN A 12 -42.24 0.40 8.11
N ARG A 13 -42.59 1.26 7.14
CA ARG A 13 -41.62 1.76 6.16
C ARG A 13 -41.10 3.07 6.73
N LEU A 14 -39.88 3.09 7.26
CA LEU A 14 -38.97 4.24 7.48
C LEU A 14 -37.94 3.87 8.57
N ARG A 15 -36.70 4.35 8.41
CA ARG A 15 -35.44 4.10 9.16
C ARG A 15 -34.66 2.90 8.59
N TYR A 16 -33.56 3.06 7.85
CA TYR A 16 -32.43 3.95 8.04
C TYR A 16 -31.97 4.59 6.71
N ALA A 17 -32.27 5.88 6.58
CA ALA A 17 -31.52 6.79 5.73
C ALA A 17 -31.06 7.95 6.63
N LEU A 18 -29.84 8.43 6.38
CA LEU A 18 -29.19 9.62 6.95
C LEU A 18 -28.47 9.45 8.29
N CYS A 19 -27.14 9.31 8.21
CA CYS A 19 -26.20 10.24 8.83
C CYS A 19 -24.78 9.97 8.31
N TYR A 20 -24.44 10.55 7.16
CA TYR A 20 -23.04 10.83 6.81
C TYR A 20 -23.00 12.24 6.19
N PRO A 21 -22.17 13.15 6.73
CA PRO A 21 -22.06 14.49 6.17
C PRO A 21 -21.44 14.41 4.77
N ARG A 22 -22.23 14.89 3.82
CA ARG A 22 -21.89 15.09 2.42
C ARG A 22 -20.92 16.27 2.32
N ILE A 23 -19.63 16.02 2.49
CA ILE A 23 -18.60 17.02 2.20
C ILE A 23 -18.41 17.08 0.69
N TYR A 24 -18.88 18.16 0.08
CA TYR A 24 -18.46 18.58 -1.25
C TYR A 24 -16.96 18.86 -1.23
N LEU A 25 -16.15 17.98 -1.81
CA LEU A 25 -14.82 18.34 -2.27
C LEU A 25 -14.98 18.92 -3.67
N THR A 26 -15.18 20.24 -3.70
CA THR A 26 -14.84 21.07 -4.85
C THR A 26 -13.42 20.77 -5.27
N ALA A 27 -13.21 20.66 -6.59
CA ALA A 27 -11.91 20.57 -7.22
C ALA A 27 -11.10 21.84 -6.89
N ALA A 28 -10.42 21.86 -5.75
CA ALA A 28 -9.47 22.88 -5.42
C ALA A 28 -8.18 22.59 -6.18
N SER A 29 -7.95 23.37 -7.24
CA SER A 29 -6.62 23.62 -7.77
C SER A 29 -5.73 23.98 -6.57
N SER A 30 -4.77 23.13 -6.24
CA SER A 30 -3.85 23.37 -5.12
C SER A 30 -2.84 24.43 -5.55
N ARG A 31 -3.24 25.70 -5.38
CA ARG A 31 -2.29 26.80 -5.23
C ARG A 31 -1.41 26.46 -4.03
N TRP A 32 -0.12 26.32 -4.31
CA TRP A 32 0.92 26.30 -3.30
C TRP A 32 0.95 27.68 -2.65
N THR A 33 0.29 27.83 -1.50
CA THR A 33 0.64 28.86 -0.52
C THR A 33 1.33 28.18 0.65
N ASP A 34 2.36 28.84 1.14
CA ASP A 34 3.41 28.35 2.03
C ASP A 34 2.90 27.79 3.37
N ARG A 35 2.51 26.51 3.43
CA ARG A 35 2.52 25.75 4.69
C ARG A 35 3.86 25.03 4.83
N VAL A 36 4.86 25.82 5.21
CA VAL A 36 6.18 25.36 5.68
C VAL A 36 6.02 24.84 7.14
N PRO A 37 6.82 23.87 7.60
CA PRO A 37 6.71 23.37 8.98
C PRO A 37 6.98 24.49 9.98
N ASN A 38 6.12 24.61 10.99
CA ASN A 38 6.36 25.45 12.14
C ASN A 38 7.28 24.66 13.11
N TYR A 39 8.59 24.90 13.04
CA TYR A 39 9.58 24.28 13.94
C TYR A 39 9.51 24.83 15.39
N SER A 40 8.49 25.62 15.73
CA SER A 40 8.34 26.31 17.03
C SER A 40 7.81 25.44 18.17
N LYS A 41 7.90 24.10 18.12
CA LYS A 41 7.34 23.21 19.17
C LYS A 41 8.38 22.38 19.93
N GLN A 42 9.64 22.80 19.94
CA GLN A 42 10.61 22.34 20.95
C GLN A 42 11.20 23.58 21.63
N GLY A 43 10.99 23.69 22.95
CA GLY A 43 11.45 24.81 23.77
C GLY A 43 10.32 25.69 24.31
N LYS A 44 9.47 25.16 25.21
CA LYS A 44 8.73 26.04 26.14
C LYS A 44 9.72 26.47 27.23
N GLY A 45 10.26 27.67 27.11
CA GLY A 45 11.06 28.25 28.19
C GLY A 45 11.90 29.47 27.78
N LYS A 46 11.24 30.62 27.60
CA LYS A 46 11.63 31.99 28.00
C LYS A 46 10.77 33.01 27.23
N GLY A 47 10.53 34.17 27.85
CA GLY A 47 9.51 35.18 27.49
C GLY A 47 9.61 35.81 26.10
N PRO A 48 8.80 36.84 25.79
CA PRO A 48 8.66 37.38 24.44
C PRO A 48 9.88 38.22 24.06
N GLU A 49 10.99 37.56 23.73
CA GLU A 49 12.04 38.18 22.94
C GLU A 49 11.44 38.60 21.61
N ASN A 50 11.59 39.89 21.29
CA ASN A 50 11.02 40.54 20.14
C ASN A 50 11.38 39.71 18.87
N PRO A 51 10.45 38.96 18.27
CA PRO A 51 10.77 37.89 17.31
C PRO A 51 11.26 38.40 15.95
N ARG A 52 11.60 39.69 15.86
CA ARG A 52 11.89 40.42 14.64
C ARG A 52 13.36 40.77 14.43
N PHE A 53 14.21 40.70 15.46
CA PHE A 53 15.62 41.07 15.38
C PHE A 53 16.52 39.90 15.74
N LEU A 54 17.57 39.70 14.94
CA LEU A 54 18.66 38.80 15.30
C LEU A 54 19.49 39.46 16.39
N THR A 55 19.93 38.70 17.39
CA THR A 55 20.94 39.17 18.34
C THR A 55 22.26 39.46 17.61
N ALA A 56 23.15 40.22 18.23
CA ALA A 56 24.47 40.50 17.65
C ALA A 56 25.25 39.20 17.32
N GLU A 57 25.12 38.18 18.16
CA GLU A 57 25.75 36.88 17.94
C GLU A 57 25.08 36.11 16.79
N GLU A 58 23.74 36.11 16.73
CA GLU A 58 23.00 35.51 15.61
C GLU A 58 23.31 36.19 14.27
N ALA A 59 23.46 37.52 14.26
CA ALA A 59 23.86 38.27 13.08
C ALA A 59 25.30 37.95 12.65
N LYS A 60 26.24 37.86 13.61
CA LYS A 60 27.63 37.45 13.36
C LYS A 60 27.69 36.02 12.81
N GLN A 61 26.95 35.09 13.39
CA GLN A 61 26.83 33.71 12.91
C GLN A 61 26.19 33.66 11.52
N THR A 62 25.16 34.48 11.27
CA THR A 62 24.53 34.61 9.95
C THR A 62 25.53 35.08 8.89
N ARG A 63 26.40 36.07 9.18
CA ARG A 63 27.49 36.50 8.29
C ARG A 63 28.44 35.37 7.98
N ALA A 64 28.88 34.64 9.00
CA ALA A 64 29.80 33.51 8.82
C ALA A 64 29.18 32.43 7.92
N LEU A 65 27.91 32.10 8.13
CA LEU A 65 27.18 31.11 7.33
C LEU A 65 26.95 31.60 5.89
N LEU A 66 26.62 32.87 5.67
CA LEU A 66 26.50 33.43 4.32
C LEU A 66 27.83 33.37 3.54
N ARG A 67 28.95 33.67 4.21
CA ARG A 67 30.30 33.53 3.61
C ARG A 67 30.64 32.08 3.26
N GLN A 68 30.09 31.11 3.99
CA GLN A 68 30.18 29.68 3.66
C GLN A 68 29.18 29.25 2.56
N GLY A 69 28.40 30.19 2.02
CA GLY A 69 27.39 29.94 0.99
C GLY A 69 26.12 29.28 1.52
N CYS A 70 25.88 29.30 2.83
CA CYS A 70 24.65 28.76 3.42
C CYS A 70 23.45 29.59 2.98
N GLN A 71 22.36 28.89 2.71
CA GLN A 71 21.11 29.50 2.27
C GLN A 71 20.23 29.81 3.48
N VAL A 72 19.23 30.67 3.29
CA VAL A 72 18.33 31.16 4.36
C VAL A 72 17.79 30.04 5.26
N TRP A 73 17.45 28.88 4.69
CA TRP A 73 16.94 27.74 5.46
C TRP A 73 18.01 27.10 6.35
N GLY A 74 19.25 27.00 5.87
CA GLY A 74 20.37 26.45 6.64
C GLY A 74 20.77 27.40 7.76
N ILE A 75 20.79 28.70 7.47
CA ILE A 75 21.00 29.76 8.46
C ILE A 75 19.95 29.67 9.56
N ALA A 76 18.66 29.63 9.18
CA ALA A 76 17.54 29.53 10.11
C ALA A 76 17.67 28.32 11.04
N LEU A 77 18.08 27.16 10.51
CA LEU A 77 18.31 25.98 11.32
C LEU A 77 19.49 26.16 12.28
N SER A 78 20.63 26.67 11.81
CA SER A 78 21.85 26.83 12.60
C SER A 78 21.70 27.82 13.76
N ILE A 79 20.91 28.88 13.57
CA ILE A 79 20.65 29.88 14.63
C ILE A 79 19.33 29.62 15.37
N GLN A 80 18.67 28.49 15.10
CA GLN A 80 17.39 28.10 15.71
C GLN A 80 16.26 29.14 15.57
N ARG A 81 16.22 29.83 14.42
CA ARG A 81 15.18 30.81 14.08
C ARG A 81 14.28 30.30 12.96
N SER A 82 13.14 30.98 12.77
CA SER A 82 12.26 30.71 11.64
C SER A 82 12.84 31.29 10.34
N LYS A 83 12.59 30.65 9.18
CA LYS A 83 13.01 31.20 7.88
C LYS A 83 12.48 32.62 7.63
N PRO A 84 11.22 32.95 7.97
CA PRO A 84 10.73 34.33 7.83
C PRO A 84 11.51 35.33 8.70
N ALA A 85 11.90 34.96 9.93
CA ALA A 85 12.69 35.83 10.80
C ALA A 85 14.08 36.12 10.19
N VAL A 86 14.74 35.10 9.64
CA VAL A 86 16.02 35.29 8.93
C VAL A 86 15.84 36.15 7.68
N ARG A 87 14.80 35.93 6.87
CA ARG A 87 14.53 36.79 5.69
C ARG A 87 14.31 38.25 6.08
N ALA A 88 13.47 38.49 7.09
CA ALA A 88 13.21 39.84 7.56
C ALA A 88 14.47 40.53 8.12
N ALA A 89 15.41 39.76 8.67
CA ALA A 89 16.70 40.29 9.09
C ALA A 89 17.60 40.62 7.88
N LEU A 90 17.68 39.73 6.88
CA LEU A 90 18.44 39.97 5.65
C LEU A 90 17.89 41.17 4.86
N GLU A 91 16.56 41.31 4.76
CA GLU A 91 15.92 42.43 4.03
C GLU A 91 16.24 43.81 4.63
N ARG A 92 16.52 43.87 5.94
CA ARG A 92 16.84 45.13 6.64
C ARG A 92 18.33 45.46 6.66
N ASP A 93 19.19 44.47 6.45
CA ASP A 93 20.65 44.64 6.45
C ASP A 93 21.16 44.40 5.02
N GLN A 94 21.34 45.50 4.27
CA GLN A 94 21.75 45.45 2.86
C GLN A 94 23.11 44.75 2.68
N ASP A 95 24.01 44.85 3.64
CA ASP A 95 25.32 44.19 3.61
C ASP A 95 25.18 42.67 3.75
N LEU A 96 24.24 42.21 4.59
CA LEU A 96 23.86 40.81 4.70
C LEU A 96 23.14 40.31 3.44
N ALA A 97 22.21 41.09 2.91
CA ALA A 97 21.48 40.75 1.69
C ALA A 97 22.41 40.58 0.49
N GLY A 98 23.40 41.48 0.33
CA GLY A 98 24.38 41.43 -0.76
C GLY A 98 25.28 40.19 -0.73
N GLN A 99 25.42 39.55 0.43
CA GLN A 99 26.18 38.30 0.59
C GLN A 99 25.35 37.04 0.27
N LEU A 100 24.03 37.16 0.13
CA LEU A 100 23.18 36.03 -0.22
C LEU A 100 23.34 35.70 -1.71
N THR A 101 24.16 34.69 -2.01
CA THR A 101 24.24 34.16 -3.37
C THR A 101 22.88 33.60 -3.82
N GLU A 102 22.39 34.04 -4.99
CA GLU A 102 21.12 33.55 -5.55
C GLU A 102 21.10 32.02 -5.71
N LYS A 103 22.27 31.42 -6.00
CA LYS A 103 22.46 29.98 -6.17
C LYS A 103 23.81 29.56 -5.63
N LYS A 104 23.82 28.65 -4.66
CA LYS A 104 25.02 28.00 -4.16
C LYS A 104 25.61 27.08 -5.24
N LYS A 105 26.87 27.35 -5.61
CA LYS A 105 27.69 26.51 -6.49
C LYS A 105 28.62 25.63 -5.64
N GLY A 106 29.10 24.51 -6.20
CA GLY A 106 30.10 23.64 -5.55
C GLY A 106 29.52 22.48 -4.73
N LYS A 107 30.34 21.93 -3.81
CA LYS A 107 30.06 20.70 -3.06
C LYS A 107 28.76 20.79 -2.23
N TRP A 108 28.07 19.67 -2.09
CA TRP A 108 26.90 19.51 -1.22
C TRP A 108 27.37 19.28 0.21
N SER A 109 26.76 19.98 1.17
CA SER A 109 26.96 19.69 2.60
C SER A 109 25.99 18.61 3.07
N ASP A 110 26.33 17.90 4.15
CA ASP A 110 25.48 16.83 4.70
C ASP A 110 24.08 17.33 5.06
N LEU A 111 24.00 18.54 5.63
CA LEU A 111 22.72 19.18 5.92
C LEU A 111 21.85 19.44 4.67
N GLU A 112 22.48 19.75 3.53
CA GLU A 112 21.74 19.91 2.26
C GLU A 112 21.21 18.57 1.75
N ILE A 113 21.99 17.51 1.95
CA ILE A 113 21.62 16.15 1.58
C ILE A 113 20.45 15.70 2.44
N GLU A 114 20.53 15.87 3.76
CA GLU A 114 19.44 15.58 4.70
C GLU A 114 18.17 16.36 4.36
N TYR A 115 18.28 17.66 4.10
CA TYR A 115 17.12 18.47 3.76
C TYR A 115 16.52 18.06 2.40
N LEU A 116 17.36 17.70 1.41
CA LEU A 116 16.89 17.14 0.15
C LEU A 116 16.17 15.80 0.36
N LEU A 117 16.69 14.91 1.23
CA LEU A 117 16.04 13.65 1.59
C LEU A 117 14.67 13.90 2.25
N GLU A 118 14.56 14.87 3.16
CA GLU A 118 13.30 15.26 3.79
C GLU A 118 12.29 15.76 2.74
N LEU A 119 12.72 16.63 1.83
CA LEU A 119 11.89 17.13 0.73
C LEU A 119 11.43 16.00 -0.19
N LEU A 120 12.31 15.06 -0.54
CA LEU A 120 11.98 13.90 -1.36
C LEU A 120 11.07 12.92 -0.62
N GLY A 121 11.24 12.71 0.68
CA GLY A 121 10.35 11.89 1.50
C GLY A 121 8.91 12.40 1.51
N ARG A 122 8.76 13.74 1.51
CA ARG A 122 7.44 14.41 1.48
C ARG A 122 6.82 14.53 0.09
N CYS A 123 7.63 14.47 -0.97
CA CYS A 123 7.17 14.72 -2.32
C CYS A 123 6.98 13.41 -3.10
N ARG A 124 5.76 13.10 -3.53
CA ARG A 124 5.52 11.96 -4.44
C ARG A 124 6.12 12.17 -5.84
N VAL A 125 6.20 13.42 -6.28
CA VAL A 125 6.91 13.82 -7.52
C VAL A 125 8.00 14.81 -7.13
N PRO A 126 9.28 14.51 -7.41
CA PRO A 126 10.35 15.48 -7.18
C PRO A 126 10.17 16.72 -8.06
N ARG A 127 9.61 17.78 -7.49
CA ARG A 127 9.48 19.08 -8.18
C ARG A 127 10.84 19.79 -8.14
N ARG A 128 11.77 19.37 -9.00
CA ARG A 128 13.18 19.82 -9.00
C ARG A 128 13.32 21.34 -8.97
N LYS A 129 12.48 22.10 -9.70
CA LYS A 129 12.48 23.58 -9.67
C LYS A 129 12.09 24.14 -8.29
N VAL A 130 11.14 23.52 -7.60
CA VAL A 130 10.73 23.92 -6.26
C VAL A 130 11.83 23.59 -5.25
N MET A 131 12.37 22.37 -5.30
CA MET A 131 13.48 21.94 -4.45
C MET A 131 14.72 22.81 -4.65
N ALA A 132 15.04 23.14 -5.91
CA ALA A 132 16.11 24.07 -6.28
C ALA A 132 15.94 25.43 -5.60
N ARG A 133 14.74 26.03 -5.66
CA ARG A 133 14.45 27.29 -4.95
C ARG A 133 14.57 27.16 -3.44
N LEU A 134 14.11 26.05 -2.86
CA LEU A 134 14.16 25.82 -1.40
C LEU A 134 15.58 25.62 -0.89
N LEU A 135 16.41 24.92 -1.66
CA LEU A 135 17.81 24.62 -1.33
C LEU A 135 18.79 25.69 -1.79
N GLY A 136 18.33 26.69 -2.56
CA GLY A 136 19.20 27.68 -3.21
C GLY A 136 20.20 27.05 -4.17
N ARG A 137 19.78 26.00 -4.90
CA ARG A 137 20.59 25.27 -5.89
C ARG A 137 19.98 25.38 -7.28
N ASP A 138 20.74 25.04 -8.31
CA ASP A 138 20.17 24.86 -9.65
C ASP A 138 19.43 23.51 -9.78
N ALA A 139 18.35 23.49 -10.57
CA ALA A 139 17.55 22.28 -10.76
C ALA A 139 18.32 21.09 -11.39
N PRO A 140 19.26 21.29 -12.33
CA PRO A 140 20.16 20.23 -12.79
C PRO A 140 21.01 19.61 -11.67
N SER A 141 21.51 20.41 -10.73
CA SER A 141 22.33 20.00 -9.58
C SER A 141 21.51 19.17 -8.60
N ILE A 142 20.26 19.59 -8.31
CA ILE A 142 19.30 18.74 -7.61
C ILE A 142 19.16 17.38 -8.32
N GLY A 143 18.99 17.39 -9.65
CA GLY A 143 18.86 16.17 -10.44
C GLY A 143 20.09 15.25 -10.35
N ARG A 144 21.30 15.82 -10.48
CA ARG A 144 22.56 15.08 -10.34
C ARG A 144 22.73 14.51 -8.93
N GLN A 145 22.43 15.28 -7.89
CA GLN A 145 22.54 14.82 -6.51
C GLN A 145 21.54 13.71 -6.20
N ILE A 146 20.30 13.84 -6.68
CA ILE A 146 19.31 12.75 -6.60
C ILE A 146 19.89 11.50 -7.25
N ASN A 147 20.39 11.58 -8.48
CA ASN A 147 20.95 10.42 -9.17
C ASN A 147 22.18 9.83 -8.43
N LYS A 148 23.03 10.67 -7.83
CA LYS A 148 24.18 10.24 -7.02
C LYS A 148 23.72 9.47 -5.79
N MET A 149 22.81 10.03 -4.98
CA MET A 149 22.24 9.35 -3.81
C MET A 149 21.58 8.03 -4.19
N MET A 150 20.99 7.96 -5.38
CA MET A 150 20.38 6.73 -5.89
C MET A 150 21.41 5.68 -6.30
N ALA A 151 22.52 6.08 -6.91
CA ALA A 151 23.61 5.16 -7.20
C ALA A 151 24.23 4.61 -5.90
N GLU A 152 24.38 5.45 -4.88
CA GLU A 152 24.89 5.07 -3.54
C GLU A 152 23.90 4.21 -2.73
N ARG A 153 22.58 4.31 -2.98
CA ARG A 153 21.54 3.46 -2.38
C ARG A 153 21.25 2.16 -3.13
N ARG A 154 21.74 2.01 -4.36
CA ARG A 154 21.62 0.76 -5.12
C ARG A 154 22.41 -0.46 -4.59
N PRO A 155 23.37 -0.39 -3.64
CA PRO A 155 24.09 -1.57 -3.21
C PRO A 155 23.36 -2.26 -2.05
N THR A 156 22.28 -3.00 -2.34
CA THR A 156 21.88 -4.23 -1.59
C THR A 156 20.78 -5.01 -2.30
N GLU A 157 19.87 -4.33 -3.00
CA GLU A 157 18.73 -5.00 -3.66
C GLU A 157 19.18 -5.91 -4.82
N GLN A 158 20.33 -5.61 -5.44
CA GLN A 158 20.97 -6.46 -6.47
C GLN A 158 21.79 -7.63 -5.90
N GLN A 159 22.09 -7.66 -4.59
CA GLN A 159 22.85 -8.78 -4.00
C GLN A 159 21.96 -9.96 -3.60
N ARG A 160 20.64 -9.76 -3.48
CA ARG A 160 19.70 -10.87 -3.45
C ARG A 160 19.34 -11.18 -4.90
N LEU A 161 20.15 -12.03 -5.54
CA LEU A 161 19.78 -12.63 -6.81
C LEU A 161 18.32 -13.09 -6.72
N PRO A 162 17.52 -12.92 -7.79
CA PRO A 162 16.21 -13.56 -7.83
C PRO A 162 16.43 -15.03 -7.51
N LEU A 163 15.96 -15.49 -6.34
CA LEU A 163 15.80 -16.92 -6.13
C LEU A 163 14.77 -17.33 -7.16
N VAL A 164 15.23 -17.84 -8.30
CA VAL A 164 14.42 -18.71 -9.12
C VAL A 164 14.08 -19.87 -8.20
N PRO A 165 12.81 -20.08 -7.85
CA PRO A 165 12.45 -21.20 -6.98
C PRO A 165 13.00 -22.48 -7.61
N PRO A 166 13.68 -23.34 -6.84
CA PRO A 166 14.19 -24.59 -7.40
C PRO A 166 13.01 -25.38 -7.98
N GLY A 167 13.22 -25.97 -9.17
CA GLY A 167 12.20 -26.75 -9.88
C GLY A 167 11.92 -28.13 -9.27
N GLY A 168 12.32 -28.36 -8.03
CA GLY A 168 12.18 -29.63 -7.30
C GLY A 168 11.31 -29.50 -6.05
N ASP A 169 11.10 -30.63 -5.38
CA ASP A 169 10.35 -30.69 -4.13
C ASP A 169 11.04 -29.92 -2.99
N LEU A 170 10.28 -29.63 -1.93
CA LEU A 170 10.83 -29.00 -0.73
C LEU A 170 11.72 -30.00 0.02
N SER A 171 12.81 -29.51 0.58
CA SER A 171 13.54 -30.27 1.61
C SER A 171 12.67 -30.45 2.86
N GLU A 172 12.96 -31.48 3.67
CA GLU A 172 12.26 -31.73 4.93
C GLU A 172 12.26 -30.49 5.83
N ARG A 173 13.40 -29.81 5.93
CA ARG A 173 13.53 -28.56 6.70
C ARG A 173 12.66 -27.43 6.15
N GLU A 174 12.59 -27.26 4.84
CA GLU A 174 11.71 -26.24 4.24
C GLU A 174 10.24 -26.55 4.50
N GLN A 175 9.87 -27.84 4.43
CA GLN A 175 8.51 -28.30 4.71
C GLN A 175 8.13 -28.03 6.18
N GLU A 176 9.00 -28.37 7.14
CA GLU A 176 8.80 -28.07 8.56
C GLU A 176 8.62 -26.57 8.83
N VAL A 177 9.49 -25.74 8.24
CA VAL A 177 9.41 -24.27 8.37
C VAL A 177 8.11 -23.74 7.78
N LEU A 178 7.71 -24.24 6.61
CA LEU A 178 6.47 -23.87 5.95
C LEU A 178 5.26 -24.22 6.81
N GLU A 179 5.19 -25.44 7.32
CA GLU A 179 4.09 -25.92 8.18
C GLU A 179 3.98 -25.12 9.47
N ALA A 180 5.10 -24.90 10.16
CA ALA A 180 5.14 -24.13 11.40
C ALA A 180 4.65 -22.68 11.20
N ARG A 181 5.11 -22.02 10.13
CA ARG A 181 4.68 -20.66 9.78
C ARG A 181 3.19 -20.60 9.42
N MET A 182 2.71 -21.54 8.59
CA MET A 182 1.30 -21.64 8.23
C MET A 182 0.43 -21.80 9.48
N LYS A 183 0.78 -22.78 10.33
CA LYS A 183 0.06 -23.04 11.57
C LYS A 183 0.00 -21.80 12.47
N ASN A 184 1.13 -21.12 12.66
CA ASN A 184 1.17 -19.90 13.49
C ASN A 184 0.23 -18.80 12.94
N ILE A 185 0.21 -18.60 11.62
CA ILE A 185 -0.67 -17.61 11.00
C ILE A 185 -2.14 -18.02 11.13
N VAL A 186 -2.47 -19.29 10.88
CA VAL A 186 -3.85 -19.79 11.00
C VAL A 186 -4.35 -19.74 12.44
N ASP A 187 -3.55 -20.18 13.42
CA ASP A 187 -3.85 -20.08 14.84
C ASP A 187 -4.10 -18.62 15.25
N GLY A 188 -3.22 -17.73 14.80
CA GLY A 188 -3.36 -16.29 15.00
C GLY A 188 -4.68 -15.77 14.43
N LEU A 189 -5.01 -16.07 13.17
CA LEU A 189 -6.26 -15.65 12.53
C LEU A 189 -7.51 -16.19 13.24
N ILE A 190 -7.49 -17.44 13.71
CA ILE A 190 -8.59 -18.05 14.47
C ILE A 190 -8.80 -17.33 15.81
N SER A 191 -7.71 -16.92 16.47
CA SER A 191 -7.78 -16.22 17.76
C SER A 191 -8.24 -14.76 17.68
N MET A 192 -8.29 -14.18 16.47
CA MET A 192 -8.64 -12.79 16.28
C MET A 192 -10.16 -12.55 16.22
N ASP A 193 -10.54 -11.31 16.53
CA ASP A 193 -11.89 -10.81 16.27
C ASP A 193 -12.25 -11.02 14.80
N LYS A 194 -13.42 -11.60 14.58
CA LYS A 194 -14.00 -11.91 13.28
C LYS A 194 -15.52 -11.86 13.38
N THR A 195 -16.21 -12.04 12.28
CA THR A 195 -17.67 -12.12 12.30
C THR A 195 -18.15 -13.46 12.84
N GLU A 196 -19.39 -13.52 13.35
CA GLU A 196 -19.99 -14.76 13.87
C GLU A 196 -20.01 -15.88 12.81
N GLU A 197 -20.21 -15.53 11.53
CA GLU A 197 -20.13 -16.49 10.42
C GLU A 197 -18.74 -17.12 10.34
N TRP A 198 -17.68 -16.31 10.41
CA TRP A 198 -16.31 -16.81 10.41
C TRP A 198 -15.96 -17.61 11.66
N GLU A 199 -16.56 -17.31 12.82
CA GLU A 199 -16.40 -18.15 14.01
C GLU A 199 -16.96 -19.55 13.78
N HIS A 200 -18.17 -19.65 13.21
CA HIS A 200 -18.77 -20.93 12.87
C HIS A 200 -17.92 -21.69 11.82
N VAL A 201 -17.54 -21.02 10.73
CA VAL A 201 -16.75 -21.64 9.65
C VAL A 201 -15.41 -22.16 10.20
N LEU A 202 -14.68 -21.37 10.98
CA LEU A 202 -13.39 -21.78 11.51
C LEU A 202 -13.50 -22.88 12.56
N ALA A 203 -14.65 -23.01 13.24
CA ALA A 203 -14.93 -24.10 14.17
C ALA A 203 -15.20 -25.45 13.50
N GLU A 204 -15.52 -25.48 12.19
CA GLU A 204 -15.83 -26.73 11.46
C GLU A 204 -14.66 -27.74 11.44
N LYS A 205 -13.42 -27.27 11.59
CA LYS A 205 -12.24 -28.13 11.65
C LYS A 205 -11.14 -27.49 12.49
N PRO A 206 -10.26 -28.29 13.12
CA PRO A 206 -9.14 -27.76 13.86
C PRO A 206 -8.19 -26.98 12.94
N SER A 207 -7.43 -26.04 13.52
CA SER A 207 -6.41 -25.24 12.82
C SER A 207 -5.44 -26.08 11.97
N ALA A 208 -5.02 -27.25 12.48
CA ALA A 208 -4.17 -28.18 11.75
C ALA A 208 -4.83 -28.68 10.45
N GLY A 209 -6.14 -28.90 10.46
CA GLY A 209 -6.92 -29.29 9.28
C GLY A 209 -6.99 -28.17 8.24
N TRP A 210 -7.17 -26.91 8.66
CA TRP A 210 -7.08 -25.76 7.75
C TRP A 210 -5.69 -25.61 7.15
N THR A 211 -4.66 -25.72 8.00
CA THR A 211 -3.24 -25.64 7.62
C THR A 211 -2.90 -26.67 6.54
N ALA A 212 -3.19 -27.95 6.79
CA ALA A 212 -2.94 -29.02 5.83
C ALA A 212 -3.69 -28.79 4.50
N HIS A 213 -4.97 -28.41 4.56
CA HIS A 213 -5.78 -28.17 3.36
C HIS A 213 -5.26 -27.00 2.52
N ILE A 214 -4.87 -25.88 3.13
CA ILE A 214 -4.31 -24.75 2.37
C ILE A 214 -2.98 -25.16 1.73
N LEU A 215 -2.09 -25.83 2.48
CA LEU A 215 -0.77 -26.23 2.01
C LEU A 215 -0.81 -27.17 0.80
N THR A 216 -1.80 -28.05 0.68
CA THR A 216 -1.93 -28.94 -0.50
C THR A 216 -2.24 -28.18 -1.78
N LEU A 217 -2.82 -26.98 -1.68
CA LEU A 217 -3.22 -26.15 -2.82
C LEU A 217 -2.15 -25.14 -3.26
N ILE A 218 -1.10 -24.93 -2.47
CA ILE A 218 -0.01 -24.00 -2.81
C ILE A 218 0.95 -24.66 -3.82
N PRO A 219 1.23 -24.04 -4.97
CA PRO A 219 2.22 -24.55 -5.92
C PRO A 219 3.63 -24.59 -5.31
N THR A 220 4.42 -25.60 -5.66
CA THR A 220 5.80 -25.80 -5.16
C THR A 220 6.70 -24.56 -5.26
N PRO A 221 6.71 -23.79 -6.37
CA PRO A 221 7.50 -22.56 -6.44
C PRO A 221 7.12 -21.50 -5.39
N VAL A 222 5.84 -21.43 -5.03
CA VAL A 222 5.35 -20.53 -3.98
C VAL A 222 5.75 -21.06 -2.61
N LYS A 223 5.66 -22.38 -2.38
CA LYS A 223 6.11 -23.01 -1.12
C LYS A 223 7.57 -22.72 -0.81
N HIS A 224 8.47 -22.83 -1.80
CA HIS A 224 9.89 -22.46 -1.65
C HIS A 224 10.07 -21.01 -1.20
N ILE A 225 9.33 -20.08 -1.80
CA ILE A 225 9.37 -18.66 -1.41
C ILE A 225 8.90 -18.47 0.04
N LEU A 226 7.83 -19.15 0.45
CA LEU A 226 7.26 -19.02 1.78
C LEU A 226 8.11 -19.72 2.87
N ALA A 227 8.86 -20.76 2.51
CA ALA A 227 9.78 -21.48 3.38
C ALA A 227 11.14 -20.78 3.53
N ALA A 228 11.48 -19.85 2.64
CA ALA A 228 12.76 -19.16 2.63
C ALA A 228 13.08 -18.45 3.96
N SER A 229 14.37 -18.37 4.29
CA SER A 229 14.86 -17.73 5.52
C SER A 229 14.68 -16.21 5.55
N ALA A 230 14.60 -15.58 4.38
CA ALA A 230 14.41 -14.13 4.21
C ALA A 230 13.09 -13.83 3.48
N PRO A 231 12.49 -12.64 3.68
CA PRO A 231 11.27 -12.25 2.98
C PRO A 231 11.50 -12.17 1.46
N PRO A 232 10.49 -12.50 0.64
CA PRO A 232 10.59 -12.36 -0.81
C PRO A 232 10.81 -10.91 -1.20
N THR A 233 11.56 -10.71 -2.29
CA THR A 233 11.62 -9.40 -2.93
C THR A 233 10.45 -9.22 -3.90
N ALA A 234 10.15 -7.98 -4.27
CA ALA A 234 9.20 -7.74 -5.35
C ALA A 234 9.64 -8.37 -6.68
N SER A 235 10.96 -8.54 -6.90
CA SER A 235 11.48 -9.24 -8.08
C SER A 235 11.21 -10.75 -8.01
N THR A 236 11.43 -11.36 -6.84
CA THR A 236 11.14 -12.79 -6.59
C THR A 236 9.65 -13.07 -6.84
N LEU A 237 8.76 -12.22 -6.34
CA LEU A 237 7.33 -12.37 -6.58
C LEU A 237 6.99 -12.24 -8.08
N LYS A 238 7.56 -11.27 -8.79
CA LYS A 238 7.32 -11.10 -10.24
C LYS A 238 7.78 -12.27 -11.10
N ALA A 239 8.67 -13.12 -10.59
CA ALA A 239 9.11 -14.32 -11.30
C ALA A 239 8.07 -15.45 -11.24
N LEU A 240 7.08 -15.37 -10.35
CA LEU A 240 5.97 -16.32 -10.29
C LEU A 240 5.03 -16.14 -11.48
N GLU A 241 4.54 -17.27 -12.00
CA GLU A 241 3.64 -17.29 -13.15
C GLU A 241 2.22 -16.86 -12.78
N TRP A 242 1.55 -16.19 -13.71
CA TRP A 242 0.11 -16.01 -13.70
C TRP A 242 -0.58 -17.17 -14.40
N GLN A 243 -1.42 -17.92 -13.68
CA GLN A 243 -2.29 -18.91 -14.29
C GLN A 243 -3.55 -18.23 -14.85
N ASP A 244 -3.66 -18.13 -16.17
CA ASP A 244 -4.85 -17.57 -16.82
C ASP A 244 -5.97 -18.61 -16.94
N THR A 245 -6.66 -18.85 -15.81
CA THR A 245 -7.63 -19.93 -15.66
C THR A 245 -8.95 -19.45 -15.05
N SER A 246 -10.02 -20.24 -15.23
CA SER A 246 -11.31 -20.09 -14.57
C SER A 246 -11.36 -20.66 -13.15
N ARG A 247 -10.27 -21.28 -12.69
CA ARG A 247 -10.11 -21.82 -11.33
C ARG A 247 -10.19 -20.72 -10.27
N MET A 248 -10.79 -21.08 -9.13
CA MET A 248 -10.77 -20.21 -7.95
C MET A 248 -9.37 -20.16 -7.37
N GLY A 249 -9.00 -19.09 -6.68
CA GLY A 249 -7.62 -18.98 -6.20
C GLY A 249 -7.30 -17.70 -5.45
N VAL A 250 -6.05 -17.64 -4.98
CA VAL A 250 -5.44 -16.45 -4.38
C VAL A 250 -4.34 -15.97 -5.32
N TYR A 251 -4.26 -14.66 -5.52
CA TYR A 251 -3.24 -14.02 -6.35
C TYR A 251 -2.58 -12.86 -5.61
N ALA A 252 -1.39 -12.50 -6.07
CA ALA A 252 -0.82 -11.19 -5.77
C ALA A 252 -0.76 -10.31 -7.01
N TRP A 253 -0.71 -9.00 -6.77
CA TRP A 253 -0.58 -7.97 -7.78
C TRP A 253 0.51 -7.00 -7.36
N VAL A 254 1.60 -6.97 -8.12
CA VAL A 254 2.76 -6.11 -7.82
C VAL A 254 2.63 -4.80 -8.58
N LEU A 255 2.36 -3.72 -7.84
CA LEU A 255 2.06 -2.40 -8.36
C LEU A 255 3.26 -1.47 -8.20
N LYS A 256 3.67 -0.81 -9.28
CA LYS A 256 4.74 0.21 -9.23
C LYS A 256 4.17 1.60 -9.02
N PRO A 257 4.81 2.49 -8.27
CA PRO A 257 4.49 3.92 -8.32
C PRO A 257 4.60 4.47 -9.76
N LYS A 258 3.63 5.26 -10.22
CA LYS A 258 3.70 5.97 -11.52
C LYS A 258 4.74 7.10 -11.50
N LEU A 259 5.05 7.59 -10.31
CA LEU A 259 5.84 8.77 -10.12
C LEU A 259 7.29 8.34 -9.88
N ASN A 260 8.20 8.90 -10.67
CA ASN A 260 9.64 8.68 -10.54
C ASN A 260 10.20 9.44 -9.32
N ASN A 261 9.67 9.20 -8.12
CA ASN A 261 10.41 9.54 -6.91
C ASN A 261 11.35 8.38 -6.61
N PRO A 262 12.66 8.57 -6.82
CA PRO A 262 13.57 7.46 -6.68
C PRO A 262 13.84 7.11 -5.20
N LEU A 263 13.38 7.90 -4.23
CA LEU A 263 13.35 7.49 -2.82
C LEU A 263 12.09 6.70 -2.43
N GLN A 264 11.06 6.65 -3.28
CA GLN A 264 9.82 5.90 -3.06
C GLN A 264 9.70 4.75 -4.06
N ILE A 265 10.80 4.02 -4.31
CA ILE A 265 10.84 2.93 -5.30
C ILE A 265 10.16 1.65 -4.80
N LYS A 266 9.79 1.56 -3.51
CA LYS A 266 9.15 0.35 -2.99
C LYS A 266 7.90 0.04 -3.83
N ASP A 267 7.95 -1.13 -4.47
CA ASP A 267 6.78 -1.70 -5.11
C ASP A 267 5.69 -1.93 -4.05
N PHE A 268 4.45 -2.02 -4.49
CA PHE A 268 3.31 -2.35 -3.65
C PHE A 268 2.84 -3.75 -3.95
N VAL A 269 2.63 -4.57 -2.93
CA VAL A 269 2.09 -5.92 -3.07
C VAL A 269 0.68 -5.93 -2.52
N TYR A 270 -0.28 -6.19 -3.40
CA TYR A 270 -1.68 -6.44 -3.06
C TYR A 270 -1.94 -7.94 -3.17
N VAL A 271 -2.61 -8.52 -2.18
CA VAL A 271 -3.10 -9.90 -2.21
C VAL A 271 -4.62 -9.85 -2.35
N GLY A 272 -5.18 -10.73 -3.16
CA GLY A 272 -6.61 -10.83 -3.33
C GLY A 272 -7.08 -12.23 -3.68
N SER A 273 -8.38 -12.47 -3.55
CA SER A 273 -9.02 -13.72 -3.94
C SER A 273 -9.84 -13.64 -5.23
N ALA A 274 -9.91 -14.75 -5.93
CA ALA A 274 -10.73 -14.98 -7.10
C ALA A 274 -11.75 -16.09 -6.81
N THR A 275 -12.91 -15.69 -6.29
CA THR A 275 -13.90 -16.59 -5.69
C THR A 275 -15.13 -16.88 -6.56
N LYS A 276 -15.20 -16.27 -7.75
CA LYS A 276 -16.36 -16.42 -8.64
C LYS A 276 -16.19 -17.66 -9.52
N TRP A 277 -17.04 -18.64 -9.30
CA TRP A 277 -17.18 -19.84 -10.13
C TRP A 277 -17.27 -19.51 -11.63
N GLY A 278 -16.64 -20.35 -12.46
CA GLY A 278 -16.58 -20.22 -13.93
C GLY A 278 -15.68 -19.08 -14.44
N SER A 279 -15.32 -18.10 -13.62
CA SER A 279 -14.47 -16.97 -14.03
C SER A 279 -13.11 -16.94 -13.34
N GLY A 280 -13.05 -17.32 -12.06
CA GLY A 280 -11.82 -17.50 -11.31
C GLY A 280 -10.80 -16.38 -11.47
N LEU A 281 -9.53 -16.80 -11.54
CA LEU A 281 -8.36 -15.94 -11.65
C LEU A 281 -8.43 -15.02 -12.89
N SER A 282 -8.70 -15.57 -14.07
CA SER A 282 -8.78 -14.82 -15.34
C SER A 282 -9.84 -13.71 -15.30
N GLY A 283 -11.04 -14.02 -14.77
CA GLY A 283 -12.12 -13.06 -14.56
C GLY A 283 -11.72 -11.95 -13.59
N ARG A 284 -11.02 -12.29 -12.50
CA ARG A 284 -10.56 -11.29 -11.54
C ARG A 284 -9.49 -10.37 -12.10
N LYS A 285 -8.51 -10.88 -12.85
CA LYS A 285 -7.51 -10.06 -13.56
C LYS A 285 -8.19 -9.11 -14.56
N SER A 286 -9.14 -9.62 -15.33
CA SER A 286 -9.95 -8.81 -16.26
C SER A 286 -10.70 -7.69 -15.53
N GLN A 287 -11.32 -7.99 -14.39
CA GLN A 287 -12.00 -6.99 -13.55
C GLN A 287 -11.04 -5.90 -13.07
N HIS A 288 -9.84 -6.28 -12.61
CA HIS A 288 -8.82 -5.32 -12.22
C HIS A 288 -8.22 -4.57 -13.38
N GLN A 289 -8.25 -5.06 -14.62
CA GLN A 289 -7.70 -4.30 -15.76
C GLN A 289 -8.74 -3.36 -16.38
N ARG A 290 -10.03 -3.68 -16.27
CA ARG A 290 -11.13 -2.81 -16.74
C ARG A 290 -11.15 -1.49 -15.95
N ARG A 291 -11.23 -0.37 -16.68
CA ARG A 291 -11.34 0.99 -16.11
C ARG A 291 -12.78 1.40 -15.76
N LYS A 292 -13.77 0.65 -16.23
CA LYS A 292 -15.19 0.97 -16.07
C LYS A 292 -15.74 0.34 -14.79
N GLY A 293 -16.29 1.15 -13.90
CA GLY A 293 -16.94 0.68 -12.68
C GLY A 293 -16.94 1.72 -11.56
N ARG A 294 -17.74 1.46 -10.52
CA ARG A 294 -17.75 2.24 -9.27
C ARG A 294 -16.37 2.15 -8.61
N GLU A 295 -15.89 3.26 -8.05
CA GLU A 295 -14.62 3.28 -7.33
C GLU A 295 -14.66 2.28 -6.16
N ASN A 296 -13.81 1.25 -6.21
CA ASN A 296 -13.61 0.28 -5.14
C ASN A 296 -12.34 0.60 -4.33
N LYS A 297 -12.16 -0.07 -3.18
CA LYS A 297 -11.02 0.17 -2.25
C LYS A 297 -9.66 0.11 -2.97
N ILE A 298 -9.44 -0.89 -3.84
CA ILE A 298 -8.18 -1.02 -4.59
C ILE A 298 -7.99 0.08 -5.63
N THR A 299 -9.05 0.51 -6.33
CA THR A 299 -8.95 1.63 -7.28
C THR A 299 -8.64 2.93 -6.56
N ARG A 300 -9.24 3.14 -5.37
CA ARG A 300 -8.89 4.25 -4.49
C ARG A 300 -7.43 4.17 -4.07
N LEU A 301 -6.95 3.02 -3.62
CA LEU A 301 -5.54 2.83 -3.26
C LEU A 301 -4.60 3.14 -4.42
N ILE A 302 -4.87 2.62 -5.62
CA ILE A 302 -4.11 2.88 -6.84
C ILE A 302 -4.08 4.38 -7.16
N ARG A 303 -5.21 5.07 -7.02
CA ARG A 303 -5.29 6.52 -7.25
C ARG A 303 -4.53 7.29 -6.18
N THR A 304 -4.80 7.01 -4.90
CA THR A 304 -4.23 7.70 -3.74
C THR A 304 -2.73 7.52 -3.68
N ASN A 305 -2.19 6.36 -4.05
CA ASN A 305 -0.74 6.12 -4.07
C ASN A 305 -0.11 6.33 -5.46
N HIS A 306 -0.89 6.85 -6.42
CA HIS A 306 -0.47 7.06 -7.81
C HIS A 306 0.19 5.81 -8.41
N LEU A 307 -0.36 4.62 -8.18
CA LEU A 307 0.21 3.37 -8.65
C LEU A 307 -0.13 3.11 -10.11
N ASN A 308 0.75 2.39 -10.79
CA ASN A 308 0.59 1.92 -12.14
C ASN A 308 -0.19 0.61 -12.13
N ARG A 309 -1.39 0.65 -12.69
CA ARG A 309 -2.31 -0.48 -12.81
C ARG A 309 -1.83 -1.57 -13.79
N LYS A 310 -0.75 -1.32 -14.56
CA LYS A 310 -0.15 -2.33 -15.47
C LYS A 310 0.84 -3.26 -14.76
N GLY A 311 0.77 -3.38 -13.44
CA GLY A 311 1.61 -4.29 -12.66
C GLY A 311 1.33 -5.77 -12.97
N PRO A 312 2.33 -6.66 -12.86
CA PRO A 312 2.15 -8.09 -13.06
C PRO A 312 1.27 -8.72 -11.96
N PHE A 313 0.42 -9.65 -12.40
CA PHE A 313 -0.32 -10.56 -11.54
C PHE A 313 0.45 -11.87 -11.43
N LEU A 314 0.30 -12.56 -10.31
CA LEU A 314 0.90 -13.87 -10.07
C LEU A 314 -0.05 -14.73 -9.25
N THR A 315 -0.01 -16.04 -9.46
CA THR A 315 -0.86 -16.99 -8.73
C THR A 315 -0.14 -17.48 -7.48
N LEU A 316 -0.80 -17.37 -6.32
CA LEU A 316 -0.30 -17.89 -5.04
C LEU A 316 -0.89 -19.26 -4.70
N LEU A 317 -2.15 -19.47 -5.09
CA LEU A 317 -2.92 -20.69 -4.86
C LEU A 317 -4.01 -20.80 -5.92
N SER A 318 -4.28 -22.01 -6.40
CA SER A 318 -5.31 -22.28 -7.41
C SER A 318 -6.06 -23.57 -7.08
N MET A 319 -7.38 -23.56 -7.22
CA MET A 319 -8.26 -24.64 -6.85
C MET A 319 -9.33 -24.85 -7.93
N GLN A 320 -9.42 -26.08 -8.40
CA GLN A 320 -10.52 -26.52 -9.27
C GLN A 320 -11.65 -26.97 -8.35
N LEU A 321 -12.90 -26.63 -8.66
CA LEU A 321 -14.03 -27.34 -8.04
C LEU A 321 -14.58 -28.30 -9.09
N GLU A 322 -15.07 -29.43 -8.61
CA GLU A 322 -15.66 -30.46 -9.46
C GLU A 322 -17.14 -30.17 -9.73
N SER A 323 -17.84 -29.54 -8.78
CA SER A 323 -19.27 -29.26 -8.93
C SER A 323 -19.62 -27.77 -8.75
N PRO A 324 -20.61 -27.27 -9.53
CA PRO A 324 -21.14 -25.92 -9.41
C PRO A 324 -22.16 -25.78 -8.27
N GLU A 325 -22.38 -26.83 -7.46
CA GLU A 325 -23.37 -26.82 -6.39
C GLU A 325 -23.14 -25.66 -5.42
N PRO A 326 -24.19 -24.89 -5.06
CA PRO A 326 -24.04 -23.68 -4.24
C PRO A 326 -23.29 -23.91 -2.92
N GLY A 327 -23.51 -25.06 -2.27
CA GLY A 327 -22.85 -25.42 -1.01
C GLY A 327 -21.35 -25.69 -1.19
N GLU A 328 -20.96 -26.40 -2.24
CA GLU A 328 -19.54 -26.62 -2.56
C GLU A 328 -18.84 -25.32 -2.94
N VAL A 329 -19.50 -24.49 -3.77
CA VAL A 329 -18.99 -23.17 -4.13
C VAL A 329 -18.80 -22.30 -2.88
N LEU A 330 -19.75 -22.33 -1.93
CA LEU A 330 -19.61 -21.56 -0.69
C LEU A 330 -18.41 -22.03 0.16
N LYS A 331 -18.26 -23.35 0.37
CA LYS A 331 -17.12 -23.93 1.10
C LYS A 331 -15.78 -23.58 0.44
N ALA A 332 -15.73 -23.68 -0.89
CA ALA A 332 -14.59 -23.28 -1.68
C ALA A 332 -14.26 -21.78 -1.50
N ARG A 333 -15.27 -20.90 -1.46
CA ARG A 333 -15.06 -19.46 -1.24
C ARG A 333 -14.49 -19.18 0.14
N GLN A 334 -15.02 -19.82 1.17
CA GLN A 334 -14.54 -19.69 2.54
C GLN A 334 -13.06 -20.12 2.64
N LEU A 335 -12.70 -21.27 2.08
CA LEU A 335 -11.30 -21.72 2.04
C LEU A 335 -10.38 -20.71 1.32
N ILE A 336 -10.80 -20.21 0.15
CA ILE A 336 -10.01 -19.24 -0.63
C ILE A 336 -9.87 -17.90 0.09
N ILE A 337 -10.89 -17.43 0.81
CA ILE A 337 -10.83 -16.18 1.57
C ILE A 337 -9.95 -16.33 2.82
N LEU A 338 -10.02 -17.48 3.51
CA LEU A 338 -9.08 -17.80 4.58
C LEU A 338 -7.64 -17.82 4.05
N ALA A 339 -7.40 -18.46 2.90
CA ALA A 339 -6.11 -18.45 2.25
C ALA A 339 -5.67 -17.02 1.86
N GLU A 340 -6.57 -16.15 1.38
CA GLU A 340 -6.27 -14.73 1.13
C GLU A 340 -5.79 -14.03 2.40
N ALA A 341 -6.43 -14.27 3.55
CA ALA A 341 -6.02 -13.70 4.83
C ALA A 341 -4.62 -14.20 5.24
N VAL A 342 -4.39 -15.51 5.12
CA VAL A 342 -3.08 -16.14 5.35
C VAL A 342 -2.00 -15.48 4.50
N PHE A 343 -2.17 -15.43 3.17
CA PHE A 343 -1.18 -14.84 2.27
C PHE A 343 -0.99 -13.34 2.48
N THR A 344 -2.05 -12.63 2.88
CA THR A 344 -1.97 -11.20 3.20
C THR A 344 -1.06 -10.95 4.41
N VAL A 345 -1.18 -11.77 5.45
CA VAL A 345 -0.32 -11.74 6.64
C VAL A 345 1.08 -12.20 6.30
N TRP A 346 1.20 -13.39 5.68
CA TRP A 346 2.47 -14.02 5.36
C TRP A 346 3.33 -13.10 4.52
N LEU A 347 2.77 -12.50 3.47
CA LEU A 347 3.50 -11.61 2.58
C LEU A 347 3.76 -10.21 3.15
N GLY A 348 3.35 -9.90 4.38
CA GLY A 348 3.40 -8.53 4.91
C GLY A 348 2.62 -7.54 4.03
N ALA A 349 1.56 -8.01 3.36
CA ALA A 349 0.84 -7.24 2.35
C ALA A 349 -0.21 -6.28 2.95
N LEU A 350 -0.35 -6.22 4.28
CA LEU A 350 -1.16 -5.22 4.96
C LEU A 350 -0.52 -3.83 4.86
N GLY A 351 -1.31 -2.86 4.41
CA GLY A 351 -0.89 -1.47 4.31
C GLY A 351 -0.60 -0.85 5.68
N GLU A 352 0.24 0.18 5.68
CA GLU A 352 0.49 1.00 6.87
C GLU A 352 -0.82 1.60 7.40
N VAL A 353 -0.96 1.61 8.72
CA VAL A 353 -2.14 2.15 9.36
C VAL A 353 -2.13 3.67 9.24
N ASN A 354 -3.21 4.24 8.72
CA ASN A 354 -3.45 5.66 8.85
C ASN A 354 -3.93 5.95 10.28
N ARG A 355 -3.23 6.83 11.00
CA ARG A 355 -3.39 7.12 12.45
C ARG A 355 -4.78 7.63 12.87
N ASP A 356 -5.69 7.80 11.93
CA ASP A 356 -7.00 8.42 12.16
C ASP A 356 -8.07 7.42 12.65
N SER A 357 -7.75 6.11 12.75
CA SER A 357 -8.69 5.08 13.26
C SER A 357 -8.00 4.13 14.26
N TYR A 358 -8.06 4.48 15.54
CA TYR A 358 -7.37 3.78 16.63
C TYR A 358 -7.76 2.29 16.75
N GLY A 359 -9.03 1.95 16.53
CA GLY A 359 -9.51 0.55 16.62
C GLY A 359 -9.00 -0.33 15.47
N GLU A 360 -9.03 0.17 14.24
CA GLU A 360 -8.48 -0.57 13.09
C GLU A 360 -6.96 -0.71 13.16
N GLU A 361 -6.29 0.25 13.79
CA GLU A 361 -4.85 0.23 14.01
C GLU A 361 -4.40 -0.99 14.80
N GLN A 362 -5.01 -1.21 15.97
CA GLN A 362 -4.62 -2.32 16.85
C GLN A 362 -4.86 -3.68 16.18
N LYS A 363 -5.98 -3.86 15.48
CA LYS A 363 -6.28 -5.09 14.74
C LYS A 363 -5.23 -5.36 13.65
N ARG A 364 -4.89 -4.34 12.86
CA ARG A 364 -3.85 -4.46 11.83
C ARG A 364 -2.47 -4.72 12.43
N LEU A 365 -2.14 -4.08 13.55
CA LEU A 365 -0.88 -4.34 14.24
C LEU A 365 -0.81 -5.80 14.68
N ARG A 366 -1.85 -6.36 15.30
CA ARG A 366 -1.88 -7.79 15.68
C ARG A 366 -1.64 -8.72 14.48
N LEU A 367 -2.34 -8.49 13.36
CA LEU A 367 -2.11 -9.27 12.13
C LEU A 367 -0.68 -9.13 11.61
N ARG A 368 -0.10 -7.93 11.69
CA ARG A 368 1.29 -7.69 11.24
C ARG A 368 2.32 -8.43 12.10
N HIS A 369 2.05 -8.68 13.38
CA HIS A 369 2.93 -9.49 14.24
C HIS A 369 2.88 -10.99 13.92
N LEU A 370 1.87 -11.46 13.18
CA LEU A 370 1.80 -12.84 12.68
C LEU A 370 2.67 -13.06 11.42
N CYS A 371 3.16 -11.99 10.79
CA CYS A 371 4.07 -12.08 9.66
C CYS A 371 5.36 -12.79 10.11
N PRO A 372 5.83 -13.83 9.40
CA PRO A 372 7.00 -14.61 9.82
C PRO A 372 8.33 -13.91 9.55
N TRP A 373 8.30 -12.69 9.02
CA TRP A 373 9.47 -11.88 8.70
C TRP A 373 9.38 -10.53 9.38
N ASP A 374 10.55 -9.95 9.65
CA ASP A 374 10.63 -8.55 10.03
C ASP A 374 10.11 -7.68 8.88
N LEU A 375 9.16 -6.81 9.21
CA LEU A 375 8.49 -5.92 8.27
C LEU A 375 9.45 -4.88 7.69
N ASP A 376 10.53 -4.56 8.41
CA ASP A 376 11.55 -3.62 7.95
C ASP A 376 12.48 -4.27 6.90
N GLU A 377 12.60 -5.60 6.90
CA GLU A 377 13.35 -6.36 5.89
C GLU A 377 12.58 -6.52 4.57
N ILE A 378 11.27 -6.24 4.55
CA ILE A 378 10.44 -6.35 3.35
C ILE A 378 10.73 -5.18 2.39
N SER A 379 11.19 -5.53 1.19
CA SER A 379 11.57 -4.59 0.12
C SER A 379 10.39 -3.86 -0.54
N TYR A 380 9.16 -4.30 -0.31
CA TYR A 380 7.93 -3.71 -0.85
C TYR A 380 7.01 -3.19 0.27
N ARG A 381 5.92 -2.50 -0.11
CA ARG A 381 4.86 -2.06 0.80
C ARG A 381 3.60 -2.90 0.62
N GLY A 382 2.91 -3.18 1.72
CA GLY A 382 1.58 -3.78 1.67
C GLY A 382 0.53 -2.83 1.08
N ALA A 383 -0.42 -3.38 0.33
CA ALA A 383 -1.52 -2.67 -0.31
C ALA A 383 -2.91 -3.12 0.17
N CYS A 384 -3.01 -4.18 0.97
CA CYS A 384 -4.27 -4.66 1.54
C CYS A 384 -4.71 -3.76 2.69
N SER A 385 -5.97 -3.32 2.67
CA SER A 385 -6.49 -2.36 3.65
C SER A 385 -7.28 -2.98 4.79
N HIS A 386 -7.53 -4.29 4.78
CA HIS A 386 -8.42 -4.95 5.74
C HIS A 386 -8.05 -6.42 5.87
N ASN A 387 -8.53 -7.05 6.94
CA ASN A 387 -8.55 -8.48 7.07
C ASN A 387 -9.71 -9.03 6.22
N PRO A 388 -9.49 -10.01 5.32
CA PRO A 388 -10.58 -10.64 4.59
C PRO A 388 -11.66 -11.26 5.50
N LEU A 389 -11.32 -11.61 6.74
CA LEU A 389 -12.24 -12.18 7.73
C LEU A 389 -13.13 -11.14 8.46
N ASP A 390 -12.94 -9.84 8.16
CA ASP A 390 -13.82 -8.77 8.68
C ASP A 390 -15.16 -8.69 7.91
N VAL A 391 -15.36 -9.52 6.88
CA VAL A 391 -16.52 -9.49 5.99
C VAL A 391 -17.04 -10.92 5.78
N ASP A 392 -18.34 -11.08 5.96
CA ASP A 392 -19.07 -12.33 5.76
C ASP A 392 -19.05 -12.81 4.30
N VAL A 393 -19.12 -14.13 4.12
CA VAL A 393 -19.10 -14.77 2.80
C VAL A 393 -20.53 -15.05 2.36
N HIS A 394 -21.15 -14.06 1.70
CA HIS A 394 -22.51 -14.27 1.22
C HIS A 394 -22.59 -15.38 0.16
N SER A 395 -23.57 -16.26 0.33
CA SER A 395 -24.01 -17.20 -0.69
C SER A 395 -24.24 -16.46 -2.01
N PRO A 396 -23.89 -17.06 -3.16
CA PRO A 396 -24.26 -16.48 -4.44
C PRO A 396 -25.78 -16.30 -4.45
N THR A 397 -26.26 -15.06 -4.38
CA THR A 397 -27.69 -14.76 -4.49
C THR A 397 -28.13 -15.21 -5.87
N GLY A 398 -28.96 -16.27 -5.88
CA GLY A 398 -29.39 -16.96 -7.08
C GLY A 398 -30.04 -16.03 -8.09
N SER A 399 -29.36 -15.86 -9.22
CA SER A 399 -29.91 -15.70 -10.57
C SER A 399 -28.72 -15.61 -11.51
N ALA A 400 -27.95 -16.70 -11.58
CA ALA A 400 -27.39 -17.05 -12.86
C ALA A 400 -28.60 -17.41 -13.73
N GLU A 401 -29.22 -16.40 -14.35
CA GLU A 401 -29.71 -16.61 -15.71
C GLU A 401 -28.50 -17.19 -16.44
N MET A 402 -28.49 -18.52 -16.58
CA MET A 402 -27.64 -19.17 -17.55
C MET A 402 -28.02 -18.49 -18.85
N GLY A 403 -27.21 -17.53 -19.29
CA GLY A 403 -27.32 -16.98 -20.62
C GLY A 403 -27.27 -18.18 -21.54
N THR A 404 -28.44 -18.55 -22.05
CA THR A 404 -28.58 -19.52 -23.12
C THR A 404 -27.69 -18.98 -24.22
N GLY A 405 -26.54 -19.63 -24.43
CA GLY A 405 -25.70 -19.31 -25.56
C GLY A 405 -26.58 -19.38 -26.80
N ASP A 406 -26.62 -18.30 -27.56
CA ASP A 406 -27.20 -18.33 -28.90
C ASP A 406 -26.56 -19.51 -29.64
N PRO A 407 -27.35 -20.46 -30.18
CA PRO A 407 -26.78 -21.53 -30.97
C PRO A 407 -26.03 -20.92 -32.15
N GLU A 408 -24.79 -21.36 -32.33
CA GLU A 408 -24.00 -21.10 -33.53
C GLU A 408 -24.87 -21.32 -34.77
N ILE A 409 -25.13 -20.23 -35.50
CA ILE A 409 -25.60 -20.31 -36.87
C ILE A 409 -24.46 -20.92 -37.68
N VAL A 410 -24.49 -22.24 -37.83
CA VAL A 410 -23.74 -22.96 -38.85
C VAL A 410 -24.26 -22.46 -40.20
N LYS A 411 -23.51 -21.55 -40.82
CA LYS A 411 -23.72 -21.21 -42.24
C LYS A 411 -23.33 -22.44 -43.05
N GLY A 412 -24.35 -23.14 -43.53
CA GLY A 412 -24.21 -24.15 -44.57
C GLY A 412 -23.59 -23.54 -45.82
N VAL A 413 -22.49 -24.14 -46.27
CA VAL A 413 -21.97 -23.99 -47.61
C VAL A 413 -22.85 -24.85 -48.51
N SER A 414 -23.68 -24.23 -49.35
CA SER A 414 -24.27 -24.91 -50.51
C SER A 414 -23.34 -24.71 -51.70
N SER A 415 -22.92 -25.84 -52.23
CA SER A 415 -22.34 -26.04 -53.54
C SER A 415 -23.38 -25.75 -54.64
N GLU A 416 -23.02 -24.86 -55.56
CA GLU A 416 -23.21 -25.00 -57.02
C GLU A 416 -22.02 -24.31 -57.71
#